data_AF-A0A4R4P5J5-F1
#
_entry.id   AF-A0A4R4P5J5-F1
#
_cell.length_a   1.000
_cell.length_b   1.000
_cell.length_c   1.000
_cell.angle_alpha   90.00
_cell.angle_beta   90.00
_cell.angle_gamma   90.00
#
_symmetry.space_group_name_H-M   'P 1'
#
loop_
_entity.id
_entity.type
_entity.pdbx_description
1 polymer ?
#
loop_
_entity_poly.entity_id
_entity_poly.type
_entity_poly.pdbx_seq_one_letter_code
_entity_poly.pdbx_strand_id
1 'polypeptide(L)'
;MSSPKLTEDAFRSTVESLSGVRLAAVRYYPLNISDDGIEVDEWDFGGWHEPTMGVGLLAENGVQYSAVWGWSFDYHGLEVYREPMSSQLSLIGQPGGAAEVDVTEHPSWSALVGVPLLGADILWSEGDYGHRLPIAVELRAPAATAWLVAGRAAQWPADGRFYLGTDDVMAVFSQEFADAVGLPATRGRA
;
A
#
# COMPACT_ATOMS: atom_id res chain seq x y z
N MET A 1 -14.85 10.69 18.24
CA MET A 1 -15.82 10.78 17.14
C MET A 1 -15.36 9.81 16.07
N SER A 2 -16.17 8.83 15.70
CA SER A 2 -15.80 7.93 14.59
C SER A 2 -15.81 8.73 13.30
N SER A 3 -14.71 8.73 12.55
CA SER A 3 -14.71 9.21 11.18
C SER A 3 -15.81 8.47 10.39
N PRO A 4 -16.52 9.14 9.47
CA PRO A 4 -17.47 8.45 8.60
C PRO A 4 -16.74 7.35 7.82
N LYS A 5 -17.37 6.18 7.69
CA LYS A 5 -16.82 5.07 6.90
C LYS A 5 -16.55 5.52 5.47
N LEU A 6 -15.40 5.13 4.93
CA LEU A 6 -15.02 5.42 3.55
C LEU A 6 -16.01 4.74 2.59
N THR A 7 -16.56 5.49 1.62
CA THR A 7 -17.48 4.95 0.61
C THR A 7 -16.73 4.56 -0.66
N GLU A 8 -17.30 3.70 -1.50
CA GLU A 8 -16.68 3.30 -2.78
C GLU A 8 -16.38 4.51 -3.68
N ASP A 9 -17.29 5.48 -3.74
CA ASP A 9 -17.12 6.70 -4.54
C ASP A 9 -16.01 7.60 -3.99
N ALA A 10 -15.94 7.78 -2.67
CA ALA A 10 -14.89 8.59 -2.04
C ALA A 10 -13.51 7.93 -2.19
N PHE A 11 -13.45 6.60 -2.06
CA PHE A 11 -12.23 5.83 -2.27
C PHE A 11 -11.78 5.88 -3.73
N ARG A 12 -12.69 5.67 -4.68
CA ARG A 12 -12.43 5.82 -6.12
C ARG A 12 -11.91 7.21 -6.44
N SER A 13 -12.57 8.25 -5.97
CA SER A 13 -12.14 9.64 -6.18
C SER A 13 -10.73 9.90 -5.62
N THR A 14 -10.42 9.32 -4.46
CA THR A 14 -9.08 9.42 -3.85
C THR A 14 -8.03 8.72 -4.71
N VAL A 15 -8.29 7.49 -5.17
CA VAL A 15 -7.35 6.75 -6.03
C VAL A 15 -7.19 7.42 -7.39
N GLU A 16 -8.27 7.87 -8.02
CA GLU A 16 -8.23 8.62 -9.30
C GLU A 16 -7.40 9.90 -9.17
N SER A 17 -7.40 10.54 -8.00
CA SER A 17 -6.60 11.75 -7.75
C SER A 17 -5.09 11.53 -7.75
N LEU A 18 -4.61 10.28 -7.73
CA LEU A 18 -3.20 9.94 -7.91
C LEU A 18 -2.74 10.11 -9.36
N SER A 19 -3.66 10.16 -10.32
CA SER A 19 -3.31 10.38 -11.72
C SER A 19 -2.66 11.76 -11.92
N GLY A 20 -1.51 11.78 -12.59
CA GLY A 20 -0.70 12.96 -12.81
C GLY A 20 0.14 13.41 -11.61
N VAL A 21 -0.01 12.77 -10.44
CA VAL A 21 0.81 13.07 -9.26
C VAL A 21 2.25 12.67 -9.51
N ARG A 22 3.20 13.55 -9.17
CA ARG A 22 4.62 13.23 -9.11
C ARG A 22 5.01 12.97 -7.66
N LEU A 23 5.43 11.75 -7.36
CA LEU A 23 5.84 11.36 -6.02
C LEU A 23 7.20 11.97 -5.69
N ALA A 24 7.29 12.66 -4.55
CA ALA A 24 8.52 13.23 -4.01
C ALA A 24 9.17 12.32 -2.95
N ALA A 25 8.37 11.58 -2.18
CA ALA A 25 8.88 10.65 -1.19
C ALA A 25 7.93 9.48 -0.96
N VAL A 26 8.49 8.35 -0.55
CA VAL A 26 7.75 7.14 -0.15
C VAL A 26 8.27 6.66 1.19
N ARG A 27 7.34 6.37 2.11
CA ARG A 27 7.64 5.86 3.45
C ARG A 27 6.90 4.56 3.71
N TYR A 28 7.57 3.64 4.36
CA TYR A 28 6.98 2.40 4.87
C TYR A 28 6.78 2.48 6.37
N TYR A 29 5.77 1.75 6.84
CA TYR A 29 5.39 1.68 8.24
C TYR A 29 5.37 0.25 8.80
N PRO A 30 6.49 -0.49 8.75
CA PRO A 30 6.58 -1.85 9.31
C PRO A 30 6.31 -1.88 10.82
N LEU A 31 5.99 -3.07 11.33
CA LEU A 31 5.87 -3.29 12.77
C LEU A 31 7.22 -3.09 13.47
N ASN A 32 7.17 -2.55 14.67
CA ASN A 32 8.27 -2.66 15.61
C ASN A 32 8.20 -4.01 16.32
N ILE A 33 9.30 -4.77 16.30
CA ILE A 33 9.37 -6.10 16.92
C ILE A 33 10.06 -6.10 18.29
N SER A 34 10.62 -4.96 18.70
CA SER A 34 11.22 -4.77 20.02
C SER A 34 10.41 -3.86 20.94
N ASP A 35 10.48 -4.13 22.24
CA ASP A 35 9.84 -3.33 23.30
C ASP A 35 10.40 -1.90 23.39
N ASP A 36 11.59 -1.64 22.84
CA ASP A 36 12.22 -0.31 22.77
C ASP A 36 11.88 0.48 21.50
N GLY A 37 11.17 -0.15 20.53
CA GLY A 37 10.75 0.48 19.27
C GLY A 37 11.89 0.78 18.30
N ILE A 38 13.07 0.17 18.49
CA ILE A 38 14.25 0.39 17.64
C ILE A 38 14.34 -0.67 16.54
N GLU A 39 13.95 -1.91 16.83
CA GLU A 39 14.04 -3.01 15.89
C GLU A 39 12.77 -3.08 15.03
N VAL A 40 13.01 -3.01 13.73
CA VAL A 40 11.98 -3.01 12.70
C VAL A 40 11.87 -4.39 12.11
N ASP A 41 10.65 -4.88 11.90
CA ASP A 41 10.43 -6.16 11.25
C ASP A 41 11.06 -6.21 9.84
N GLU A 42 11.45 -7.41 9.40
CA GLU A 42 11.97 -7.59 8.05
C GLU A 42 10.87 -7.28 7.04
N TRP A 43 11.10 -6.28 6.18
CA TRP A 43 10.10 -5.82 5.22
C TRP A 43 10.56 -5.96 3.76
N ASP A 44 11.86 -6.13 3.48
CA ASP A 44 12.40 -6.21 2.13
C ASP A 44 12.66 -7.67 1.73
N PHE A 45 11.84 -8.20 0.82
CA PHE A 45 11.96 -9.56 0.28
C PHE A 45 12.36 -9.56 -1.20
N GLY A 46 12.99 -8.47 -1.66
CA GLY A 46 13.45 -8.28 -3.02
C GLY A 46 12.32 -7.99 -4.01
N GLY A 47 11.62 -9.03 -4.48
CA GLY A 47 10.57 -8.91 -5.50
C GLY A 47 9.30 -8.22 -5.02
N TRP A 48 9.15 -8.12 -3.70
CA TRP A 48 8.01 -7.56 -2.98
C TRP A 48 8.48 -7.11 -1.60
N HIS A 49 7.70 -6.23 -0.98
CA HIS A 49 7.96 -5.76 0.38
C HIS A 49 6.72 -5.90 1.26
N GLU A 50 6.91 -6.03 2.57
CA GLU A 50 5.85 -6.10 3.58
C GLU A 50 6.00 -4.96 4.60
N PRO A 51 5.53 -3.74 4.29
CA PRO A 51 5.50 -2.66 5.26
C PRO A 51 4.41 -2.84 6.33
N THR A 52 3.63 -3.93 6.32
CA THR A 52 2.64 -4.35 7.33
C THR A 52 1.56 -3.31 7.67
N MET A 53 1.88 -2.21 8.34
CA MET A 53 0.89 -1.20 8.73
C MET A 53 0.53 -0.25 7.59
N GLY A 54 1.41 -0.06 6.60
CA GLY A 54 1.05 0.69 5.40
C GLY A 54 2.17 1.41 4.67
N VAL A 55 1.76 2.16 3.65
CA VAL A 55 2.63 2.96 2.78
C VAL A 55 2.17 4.41 2.76
N GLY A 56 3.09 5.33 3.01
CA GLY A 56 2.88 6.77 2.87
C GLY A 56 3.50 7.29 1.57
N LEU A 57 2.75 8.10 0.84
CA LEU A 57 3.20 8.74 -0.40
C LEU A 57 3.14 10.26 -0.22
N LEU A 58 4.23 10.95 -0.48
CA LEU A 58 4.29 12.41 -0.52
C LEU A 58 4.43 12.84 -1.97
N ALA A 59 3.54 13.70 -2.44
CA ALA A 59 3.63 14.35 -3.75
C ALA A 59 4.52 15.60 -3.71
N GLU A 60 5.11 15.98 -4.83
CA GLU A 60 5.92 17.21 -4.95
C GLU A 60 5.15 18.50 -4.62
N ASN A 61 3.83 18.49 -4.81
CA ASN A 61 2.97 19.62 -4.43
C ASN A 61 2.60 19.63 -2.93
N GLY A 62 3.18 18.73 -2.12
CA GLY A 62 2.98 18.61 -0.68
C GLY A 62 1.76 17.80 -0.26
N VAL A 63 0.94 17.32 -1.21
CA VAL A 63 -0.19 16.43 -0.91
C VAL A 63 0.35 15.11 -0.39
N GLN A 64 -0.24 14.60 0.70
CA GLN A 64 0.10 13.31 1.27
C GLN A 64 -1.02 12.31 1.05
N TYR A 65 -0.62 11.07 0.83
CA TYR A 65 -1.50 9.92 0.80
C TYR A 65 -1.00 8.86 1.77
N SER A 66 -1.93 8.10 2.35
CA SER A 66 -1.65 6.95 3.19
C SER A 66 -2.46 5.76 2.67
N ALA A 67 -1.80 4.62 2.51
CA ALA A 67 -2.41 3.34 2.17
C ALA A 67 -2.24 2.39 3.35
N VAL A 68 -3.35 1.95 3.94
CA VAL A 68 -3.42 1.07 5.12
C VAL A 68 -4.48 0.01 4.87
N TRP A 69 -4.44 -1.11 5.59
CA TRP A 69 -5.62 -1.98 5.65
C TRP A 69 -6.64 -1.37 6.63
N GLY A 70 -7.94 -1.66 6.42
CA GLY A 70 -9.02 -1.12 7.23
C GLY A 70 -10.31 -1.95 7.16
N TRP A 71 -11.40 -1.36 7.64
CA TRP A 71 -12.69 -2.05 7.86
C TRP A 71 -13.91 -1.32 7.28
N SER A 72 -13.69 -0.34 6.39
CA SER A 72 -14.76 0.50 5.84
C SER A 72 -15.63 -0.28 4.85
N PHE A 73 -15.03 -1.20 4.08
CA PHE A 73 -15.70 -1.99 3.04
C PHE A 73 -16.09 -3.39 3.52
N ASP A 74 -15.17 -4.09 4.15
CA ASP A 74 -15.29 -5.34 4.90
C ASP A 74 -14.02 -5.46 5.77
N TYR A 75 -13.79 -6.57 6.47
CA TYR A 75 -12.52 -6.80 7.16
C TYR A 75 -11.32 -6.76 6.18
N HIS A 76 -10.30 -6.00 6.55
CA HIS A 76 -8.97 -6.02 5.93
C HIS A 76 -8.90 -5.57 4.46
N GLY A 77 -9.73 -4.59 4.09
CA GLY A 77 -9.63 -3.94 2.78
C GLY A 77 -8.49 -2.93 2.74
N LEU A 78 -7.80 -2.81 1.61
CA LEU A 78 -6.86 -1.73 1.37
C LEU A 78 -7.61 -0.40 1.23
N GLU A 79 -7.29 0.54 2.09
CA GLU A 79 -7.85 1.88 2.13
C GLU A 79 -6.75 2.90 1.85
N VAL A 80 -7.07 3.88 1.00
CA VAL A 80 -6.18 4.96 0.61
C VAL A 80 -6.85 6.27 0.95
N TYR A 81 -6.14 7.08 1.71
CA TYR A 81 -6.59 8.39 2.17
C TYR A 81 -5.70 9.46 1.59
N ARG A 82 -6.27 10.63 1.29
CA ARG A 82 -5.51 11.83 0.93
C ARG A 82 -5.12 12.62 2.18
N GLU A 83 -4.47 11.92 3.10
CA GLU A 83 -4.07 12.40 4.42
C GLU A 83 -2.72 11.79 4.80
N PRO A 84 -1.93 12.47 5.67
CA PRO A 84 -0.70 11.89 6.20
C PRO A 84 -0.97 10.58 6.96
N MET A 85 0.03 9.70 7.04
CA MET A 85 -0.08 8.44 7.78
C MET A 85 -0.43 8.65 9.26
N SER A 86 -0.02 9.78 9.85
CA SER A 86 -0.36 10.17 11.22
C SER A 86 -1.86 10.36 11.49
N SER A 87 -2.69 10.45 10.44
CA SER A 87 -4.15 10.42 10.58
C SER A 87 -4.69 9.00 10.78
N GLN A 88 -3.97 7.98 10.32
CA GLN A 88 -4.39 6.58 10.32
C GLN A 88 -3.71 5.77 11.43
N LEU A 89 -2.41 6.01 11.65
CA LEU A 89 -1.63 5.33 12.67
C LEU A 89 -1.30 6.27 13.82
N SER A 90 -1.38 5.74 15.03
CA SER A 90 -0.88 6.40 16.24
C SER A 90 0.48 5.82 16.61
N LEU A 91 1.26 6.55 17.42
CA LEU A 91 2.54 6.09 17.97
C LEU A 91 3.63 5.80 16.92
N ILE A 92 3.57 6.40 15.73
CA ILE A 92 4.64 6.29 14.72
C ILE A 92 5.99 6.70 15.36
N GLY A 93 6.99 5.83 15.23
CA GLY A 93 8.33 6.03 15.81
C GLY A 93 8.40 5.92 17.33
N GLN A 94 7.37 5.39 17.99
CA GLN A 94 7.33 5.15 19.44
C GLN A 94 7.22 3.65 19.75
N PRO A 95 7.65 3.22 20.95
CA PRO A 95 7.46 1.84 21.40
C PRO A 95 6.01 1.38 21.29
N GLY A 96 5.80 0.19 20.72
CA GLY A 96 4.47 -0.38 20.48
C GLY A 96 3.69 0.23 19.30
N GLY A 97 4.27 1.17 18.55
CA GLY A 97 3.72 1.67 17.28
C GLY A 97 4.47 1.13 16.06
N ALA A 98 4.17 1.71 14.89
CA ALA A 98 4.89 1.41 13.66
C ALA A 98 6.22 2.18 13.59
N ALA A 99 7.24 1.58 12.99
CA ALA A 99 8.42 2.33 12.55
C ALA A 99 8.07 3.23 11.35
N GLU A 100 8.93 4.18 11.04
CA GLU A 100 8.89 4.93 9.78
C GLU A 100 10.22 4.71 9.05
N VAL A 101 10.15 4.13 7.86
CA VAL A 101 11.32 3.85 7.02
C VAL A 101 11.19 4.62 5.71
N ASP A 102 12.14 5.51 5.43
CA ASP A 102 12.22 6.19 4.13
C ASP A 102 12.74 5.21 3.08
N VAL A 103 11.91 4.94 2.07
CA VAL A 103 12.23 4.03 0.95
C VAL A 103 12.24 4.76 -0.39
N THR A 104 12.29 6.09 -0.36
CA THR A 104 12.25 6.95 -1.56
C THR A 104 13.34 6.58 -2.57
N GLU A 105 14.55 6.32 -2.09
CA GLU A 105 15.72 5.97 -2.91
C GLU A 105 15.85 4.45 -3.15
N HIS A 106 14.87 3.65 -2.72
CA HIS A 106 14.92 2.21 -2.92
C HIS A 106 14.82 1.87 -4.42
N PRO A 107 15.64 0.91 -4.94
CA PRO A 107 15.62 0.57 -6.37
C PRO A 107 14.22 0.26 -6.92
N SER A 108 13.38 -0.43 -6.15
CA SER A 108 12.01 -0.77 -6.54
C SER A 108 11.09 0.46 -6.74
N TRP A 109 11.36 1.57 -6.05
CA TRP A 109 10.60 2.83 -6.15
C TRP A 109 11.18 3.83 -7.14
N SER A 110 12.47 3.70 -7.49
CA SER A 110 13.21 4.66 -8.30
C SER A 110 12.55 5.03 -9.64
N ALA A 111 11.82 4.11 -10.25
CA ALA A 111 11.13 4.33 -11.53
C ALA A 111 9.71 4.95 -11.39
N LEU A 112 9.20 5.09 -10.16
CA LEU A 112 7.94 5.77 -9.85
C LEU A 112 8.15 7.14 -9.18
N VAL A 113 9.23 7.29 -8.40
CA VAL A 113 9.57 8.56 -7.74
C VAL A 113 10.04 9.58 -8.77
N GLY A 114 9.62 10.82 -8.60
CA GLY A 114 10.02 11.92 -9.45
C GLY A 114 9.48 11.84 -10.87
N VAL A 115 8.52 10.95 -11.18
CA VAL A 115 7.80 10.92 -12.47
C VAL A 115 6.29 11.05 -12.26
N PRO A 116 5.53 11.64 -13.20
CA PRO A 116 4.08 11.70 -13.09
C PRO A 116 3.48 10.29 -13.23
N LEU A 117 2.63 9.90 -12.30
CA LEU A 117 1.82 8.70 -12.44
C LEU A 117 0.88 8.88 -13.63
N LEU A 118 0.83 7.87 -14.51
CA LEU A 118 -0.13 7.80 -15.61
C LEU A 118 -1.56 7.58 -15.11
N GLY A 119 -1.69 7.00 -13.92
CA GLY A 119 -2.95 6.75 -13.25
C GLY A 119 -2.80 5.75 -12.11
N ALA A 120 -3.91 5.50 -11.44
CA ALA A 120 -4.04 4.43 -10.47
C ALA A 120 -5.38 3.73 -10.68
N ASP A 121 -5.44 2.43 -10.39
CA ASP A 121 -6.66 1.64 -10.49
C ASP A 121 -6.84 0.75 -9.27
N ILE A 122 -8.09 0.44 -8.97
CA ILE A 122 -8.46 -0.39 -7.82
C ILE A 122 -8.76 -1.81 -8.30
N LEU A 123 -8.10 -2.78 -7.69
CA LEU A 123 -8.50 -4.18 -7.78
C LEU A 123 -9.49 -4.49 -6.65
N TRP A 124 -10.67 -4.93 -7.04
CA TRP A 124 -11.73 -5.33 -6.14
C TRP A 124 -11.85 -6.85 -6.11
N SER A 125 -12.03 -7.40 -4.92
CA SER A 125 -12.46 -8.78 -4.68
C SER A 125 -13.91 -8.79 -4.19
N GLU A 126 -14.54 -9.96 -4.23
CA GLU A 126 -15.72 -10.24 -3.41
C GLU A 126 -15.28 -10.41 -1.95
N GLY A 127 -15.94 -9.71 -1.03
CA GLY A 127 -15.80 -9.88 0.42
C GLY A 127 -16.82 -10.86 1.00
N ASP A 128 -16.65 -11.22 2.27
CA ASP A 128 -17.38 -12.30 2.95
C ASP A 128 -18.89 -12.03 3.08
N TYR A 129 -19.33 -10.78 2.93
CA TYR A 129 -20.73 -10.36 3.03
C TYR A 129 -21.32 -9.82 1.71
N GLY A 130 -20.69 -10.12 0.57
CA GLY A 130 -21.13 -9.62 -0.74
C GLY A 130 -20.84 -8.14 -0.96
N HIS A 131 -20.09 -7.52 -0.05
CA HIS A 131 -19.47 -6.22 -0.27
C HIS A 131 -18.23 -6.38 -1.15
N ARG A 132 -17.92 -5.37 -1.95
CA ARG A 132 -16.68 -5.36 -2.73
C ARG A 132 -15.55 -4.91 -1.83
N LEU A 133 -14.50 -5.71 -1.76
CA LEU A 133 -13.31 -5.45 -0.95
C LEU A 133 -12.20 -4.91 -1.86
N PRO A 134 -11.68 -3.69 -1.64
CA PRO A 134 -10.50 -3.26 -2.36
C PRO A 134 -9.30 -4.02 -1.84
N ILE A 135 -8.71 -4.89 -2.65
CA ILE A 135 -7.57 -5.72 -2.24
C ILE A 135 -6.24 -5.14 -2.69
N ALA A 136 -6.24 -4.33 -3.76
CA ALA A 136 -5.03 -3.67 -4.22
C ALA A 136 -5.32 -2.34 -4.94
N VAL A 137 -4.34 -1.46 -4.92
CA VAL A 137 -4.28 -0.24 -5.76
C VAL A 137 -3.02 -0.31 -6.61
N GLU A 138 -3.22 -0.28 -7.93
CA GLU A 138 -2.14 -0.17 -8.92
C GLU A 138 -1.70 1.29 -9.02
N LEU A 139 -0.40 1.54 -9.02
CA LEU A 139 0.23 2.82 -9.34
C LEU A 139 1.02 2.62 -10.64
N ARG A 140 0.66 3.37 -11.69
CA ARG A 140 1.33 3.24 -13.00
C ARG A 140 2.18 4.47 -13.28
N ALA A 141 3.43 4.24 -13.65
CA ALA A 141 4.36 5.22 -14.18
C ALA A 141 4.79 4.81 -15.61
N PRO A 142 5.42 5.71 -16.40
CA PRO A 142 5.83 5.38 -17.77
C PRO A 142 6.72 4.15 -17.92
N ALA A 143 7.57 3.86 -16.93
CA ALA A 143 8.56 2.79 -16.99
C ALA A 143 8.35 1.70 -15.92
N ALA A 144 7.34 1.82 -15.07
CA ALA A 144 7.15 0.92 -13.94
C ALA A 144 5.70 0.89 -13.44
N THR A 145 5.36 -0.19 -12.76
CA THR A 145 4.11 -0.35 -12.01
C THR A 145 4.46 -0.77 -10.60
N ALA A 146 3.74 -0.24 -9.62
CA ALA A 146 3.74 -0.77 -8.27
C ALA A 146 2.30 -1.10 -7.86
N TRP A 147 2.12 -2.17 -7.09
CA TRP A 147 0.85 -2.49 -6.44
C TRP A 147 1.00 -2.28 -4.95
N LEU A 148 0.08 -1.53 -4.35
CA LEU A 148 -0.16 -1.55 -2.91
C LEU A 148 -1.26 -2.58 -2.68
N VAL A 149 -1.08 -3.49 -1.74
CA VAL A 149 -1.94 -4.67 -1.59
C VAL A 149 -2.26 -4.87 -0.12
N ALA A 150 -3.52 -5.11 0.23
CA ALA A 150 -3.85 -5.71 1.52
C ALA A 150 -3.61 -7.22 1.40
N GLY A 151 -2.56 -7.72 2.02
CA GLY A 151 -2.09 -9.09 1.84
C GLY A 151 -0.81 -9.38 2.62
N ARG A 152 -0.43 -10.65 2.66
CA ARG A 152 0.80 -11.15 3.30
C ARG A 152 1.25 -12.49 2.74
N ALA A 153 2.48 -12.89 3.06
CA ALA A 153 2.92 -14.27 2.85
C ALA A 153 2.04 -15.27 3.63
N ALA A 154 1.73 -16.41 3.02
CA ALA A 154 0.85 -17.42 3.63
C ALA A 154 1.50 -18.16 4.81
N GLN A 155 2.83 -18.13 4.90
CA GLN A 155 3.61 -18.74 5.97
C GLN A 155 4.95 -18.04 6.11
N TRP A 156 5.59 -18.26 7.25
CA TRP A 156 6.95 -17.80 7.52
C TRP A 156 7.91 -18.97 7.79
N PRO A 157 9.08 -19.02 7.12
CA PRO A 157 9.52 -18.17 6.00
C PRO A 157 8.62 -18.30 4.76
N ALA A 158 8.57 -17.25 3.95
CA ALA A 158 7.75 -17.20 2.74
C ALA A 158 8.11 -18.34 1.76
N ASP A 159 7.11 -19.05 1.25
CA ASP A 159 7.25 -20.15 0.28
C ASP A 159 6.67 -19.82 -1.10
N GLY A 160 6.36 -18.55 -1.34
CA GLY A 160 5.76 -18.06 -2.58
C GLY A 160 4.24 -18.13 -2.64
N ARG A 161 3.56 -18.59 -1.57
CA ARG A 161 2.09 -18.48 -1.45
C ARG A 161 1.72 -17.22 -0.68
N PHE A 162 0.63 -16.58 -1.09
CA PHE A 162 0.16 -15.30 -0.52
C PHE A 162 -1.33 -15.36 -0.21
N TYR A 163 -1.73 -14.61 0.82
CA TYR A 163 -3.12 -14.32 1.13
C TYR A 163 -3.42 -12.85 0.84
N LEU A 164 -4.61 -12.59 0.29
CA LEU A 164 -5.12 -11.25 0.03
C LEU A 164 -6.28 -10.94 0.97
N GLY A 165 -6.50 -9.65 1.24
CA GLY A 165 -7.50 -9.20 2.21
C GLY A 165 -7.11 -9.54 3.64
N THR A 166 -5.85 -9.25 4.02
CA THR A 166 -5.33 -9.48 5.37
C THR A 166 -4.98 -8.17 6.08
N ASP A 167 -4.73 -8.25 7.38
CA ASP A 167 -4.29 -7.16 8.26
C ASP A 167 -2.84 -6.72 8.04
N ASP A 168 -2.32 -6.91 6.83
CA ASP A 168 -0.98 -6.52 6.44
C ASP A 168 -1.04 -5.80 5.09
N VAL A 169 -0.12 -4.87 4.85
CA VAL A 169 0.09 -4.23 3.56
C VAL A 169 1.37 -4.75 2.92
N MET A 170 1.28 -5.10 1.63
CA MET A 170 2.41 -5.42 0.77
C MET A 170 2.59 -4.35 -0.32
N ALA A 171 3.82 -4.25 -0.83
CA ALA A 171 4.14 -3.55 -2.07
C ALA A 171 4.77 -4.51 -3.08
N VAL A 172 4.27 -4.53 -4.31
CA VAL A 172 4.72 -5.45 -5.37
C VAL A 172 5.12 -4.67 -6.63
N PHE A 173 6.29 -4.97 -7.21
CA PHE A 173 6.91 -4.11 -8.24
C PHE A 173 7.15 -4.80 -9.59
N SER A 174 6.91 -6.11 -9.69
CA SER A 174 7.10 -6.84 -10.93
C SER A 174 5.82 -7.57 -11.34
N GLN A 175 5.62 -7.72 -12.66
CA GLN A 175 4.48 -8.45 -13.17
C GLN A 175 4.53 -9.93 -12.78
N GLU A 176 5.72 -10.54 -12.80
CA GLU A 176 5.92 -11.93 -12.36
C GLU A 176 5.40 -12.14 -10.94
N PHE A 177 5.72 -11.21 -10.03
CA PHE A 177 5.30 -11.32 -8.64
C PHE A 177 3.83 -10.93 -8.44
N ALA A 178 3.33 -9.96 -9.21
CA ALA A 178 1.92 -9.63 -9.25
C ALA A 178 1.09 -10.87 -9.64
N ASP A 179 1.51 -11.62 -10.66
CA ASP A 179 0.87 -12.87 -11.09
C ASP A 179 0.93 -13.94 -9.98
N ALA A 180 2.06 -14.08 -9.30
CA ALA A 180 2.24 -15.03 -8.19
C ALA A 180 1.33 -14.72 -6.99
N VAL A 181 1.06 -13.44 -6.73
CA VAL A 181 0.16 -12.95 -5.67
C VAL A 181 -1.31 -13.01 -6.11
N GLY A 182 -1.60 -13.26 -7.40
CA GLY A 182 -2.96 -13.31 -7.95
C GLY A 182 -3.51 -11.96 -8.39
N LEU A 183 -2.65 -10.96 -8.60
CA LEU A 183 -3.00 -9.65 -9.16
C LEU A 183 -3.04 -9.76 -10.69
N PRO A 184 -3.93 -9.01 -11.36
CA PRO A 184 -4.04 -9.07 -12.80
C PRO A 184 -2.83 -8.43 -13.48
N ALA A 185 -2.56 -8.87 -14.72
CA ALA A 185 -1.64 -8.17 -15.59
C ALA A 185 -2.01 -6.70 -15.74
N THR A 186 -1.02 -5.80 -15.61
CA THR A 186 -1.17 -4.37 -15.85
C THR A 186 -1.75 -4.18 -17.26
N ARG A 187 -3.02 -3.79 -17.32
CA ARG A 187 -3.67 -3.49 -18.60
C ARG A 187 -3.16 -2.13 -19.06
N GLY A 188 -2.18 -2.13 -19.95
CA GLY A 188 -1.88 -0.95 -20.76
C GLY A 188 -3.12 -0.58 -21.55
N ARG A 189 -3.92 0.38 -21.06
CA ARG A 189 -4.87 1.07 -21.92
C ARG A 189 -4.06 1.97 -22.83
N ALA A 190 -3.95 1.52 -24.09
CA ALA A 190 -3.44 2.29 -25.22
C ALA A 190 -4.22 3.61 -25.40
#